data_AF-A0A3D5Q1U5-F1
#
_entry.id   AF-A0A3D5Q1U5-F1
#
_cell.length_a   1.000
_cell.length_b   1.000
_cell.length_c   1.000
_cell.angle_alpha   90.00
_cell.angle_beta   90.00
_cell.angle_gamma   90.00
#
_symmetry.space_group_name_H-M   'P 1'
#
loop_
_entity.id
_entity.type
_entity.pdbx_description
1 polymer ?
#
loop_
_entity_poly.entity_id
_entity_poly.type
_entity_poly.pdbx_seq_one_letter_code
_entity_poly.pdbx_strand_id
1 'polypeptide(L)'
;MPYSQDVDQVAALLKQNPTWNAINPKHAARMRAQNKFKTGLDIAKYTAKIMREDMANYDKDTSQYTQSLGCWHGFIGQQKMISIKKHFGSTKRRYLYLSGWMVAALRSEFGPLPDQSMHEKTAVSGLIEELYTFLRQADAWELNHLFRALEEAENAGDSAKAAELIKQIDNHETHIVPIIADIDAGFGNAEATYLLAKKMIEAGAC
;
A
#
# COMPACT_ATOMS: atom_id res chain seq x y z
N MET A 1 -13.45 -2.09 -6.11
CA MET A 1 -14.89 -1.86 -6.33
C MET A 1 -14.97 -0.57 -7.13
N PRO A 2 -15.78 -0.51 -8.20
CA PRO A 2 -16.00 0.73 -8.95
C PRO A 2 -16.50 1.87 -8.06
N TYR A 3 -16.06 3.09 -8.34
CA TYR A 3 -16.42 4.28 -7.55
C TYR A 3 -17.94 4.50 -7.48
N SER A 4 -18.66 4.31 -8.59
CA SER A 4 -20.11 4.48 -8.66
C SER A 4 -20.87 3.55 -7.70
N GLN A 5 -20.40 2.31 -7.54
CA GLN A 5 -21.02 1.36 -6.61
C GLN A 5 -20.88 1.81 -5.15
N ASP A 6 -19.73 2.39 -4.78
CA ASP A 6 -19.54 2.95 -3.44
C ASP A 6 -20.46 4.16 -3.21
N VAL A 7 -20.67 5.02 -4.22
CA VAL A 7 -21.63 6.13 -4.15
C VAL A 7 -23.04 5.61 -3.90
N ASP A 8 -23.48 4.60 -4.66
CA ASP A 8 -24.81 4.01 -4.52
C ASP A 8 -25.02 3.37 -3.15
N GLN A 9 -24.01 2.65 -2.62
CA GLN A 9 -24.07 2.06 -1.28
C GLN A 9 -24.20 3.12 -0.19
N VAL A 10 -23.42 4.21 -0.27
CA VAL A 10 -23.54 5.29 0.72
C VAL A 10 -24.89 5.98 0.57
N ALA A 11 -25.35 6.26 -0.65
CA ALA A 11 -26.67 6.87 -0.87
C ALA A 11 -27.81 6.00 -0.31
N ALA A 12 -27.74 4.68 -0.47
CA ALA A 12 -28.70 3.75 0.10
C ALA A 12 -28.68 3.78 1.65
N LEU A 13 -27.50 3.85 2.26
CA LEU A 13 -27.35 3.97 3.71
C LEU A 13 -27.93 5.29 4.24
N LEU A 14 -27.73 6.40 3.52
CA LEU A 14 -28.29 7.71 3.89
C LEU A 14 -29.82 7.71 3.84
N LYS A 15 -30.44 7.02 2.87
CA LYS A 15 -31.90 6.85 2.82
C LYS A 15 -32.47 6.15 4.06
N GLN A 16 -31.70 5.24 4.66
CA GLN A 16 -32.09 4.52 5.88
C GLN A 16 -31.88 5.35 7.16
N ASN A 17 -31.13 6.46 7.09
CA ASN A 17 -30.76 7.29 8.23
C ASN A 17 -31.07 8.78 7.97
N PRO A 18 -32.35 9.21 8.08
CA PRO A 18 -32.77 10.56 7.69
C PRO A 18 -32.07 11.70 8.43
N THR A 19 -31.51 11.45 9.61
CA THR A 19 -30.75 12.44 10.40
C THR A 19 -29.36 12.74 9.82
N TRP A 20 -28.89 11.98 8.82
CA TRP A 20 -27.56 12.13 8.20
C TRP A 20 -27.60 13.04 6.95
N ASN A 21 -28.49 14.02 6.93
CA ASN A 21 -28.74 14.90 5.78
C ASN A 21 -27.55 15.79 5.36
N ALA A 22 -26.56 15.99 6.24
CA ALA A 22 -25.34 16.75 5.93
C ALA A 22 -24.25 15.93 5.19
N ILE A 23 -24.42 14.62 5.06
CA ILE A 23 -23.40 13.75 4.46
C ILE A 23 -23.58 13.69 2.94
N ASN A 24 -22.51 13.98 2.20
CA ASN A 24 -22.47 13.81 0.76
C ASN A 24 -21.98 12.39 0.38
N PRO A 25 -22.79 11.59 -0.34
CA PRO A 25 -22.40 10.22 -0.70
C PRO A 25 -21.17 10.16 -1.61
N LYS A 26 -20.97 11.12 -2.52
CA LYS A 26 -19.79 11.20 -3.39
C LYS A 26 -18.50 11.42 -2.58
N HIS A 27 -18.54 12.27 -1.55
CA HIS A 27 -17.38 12.56 -0.71
C HIS A 27 -17.00 11.35 0.15
N ALA A 28 -17.98 10.69 0.76
CA ALA A 28 -17.72 9.47 1.53
C ALA A 28 -17.18 8.32 0.64
N ALA A 29 -17.73 8.15 -0.56
CA ALA A 29 -17.22 7.18 -1.53
C ALA A 29 -15.78 7.47 -1.96
N ARG A 30 -15.42 8.74 -2.15
CA ARG A 30 -14.04 9.18 -2.40
C ARG A 30 -13.10 8.77 -1.27
N MET A 31 -13.49 9.00 -0.01
CA MET A 31 -12.68 8.59 1.15
C MET A 31 -12.50 7.06 1.21
N ARG A 32 -13.52 6.28 0.82
CA ARG A 32 -13.39 4.81 0.72
C ARG A 32 -12.42 4.39 -0.38
N ALA A 33 -12.51 5.00 -1.56
CA ALA A 33 -11.62 4.71 -2.68
C ALA A 33 -10.15 5.04 -2.34
N GLN A 34 -9.92 6.18 -1.67
CA GLN A 34 -8.60 6.62 -1.20
C GLN A 34 -8.04 5.73 -0.08
N ASN A 35 -8.87 4.92 0.58
CA ASN A 35 -8.46 4.00 1.64
C ASN A 35 -8.84 2.55 1.29
N LYS A 36 -8.35 2.10 0.13
CA LYS A 36 -8.59 0.75 -0.43
C LYS A 36 -8.14 -0.36 0.53
N PHE A 37 -6.93 -0.23 1.09
CA PHE A 37 -6.38 -1.16 2.07
C PHE A 37 -6.56 -0.61 3.48
N LYS A 38 -7.47 -1.21 4.25
CA LYS A 38 -7.87 -0.70 5.57
C LYS A 38 -6.97 -1.22 6.68
N THR A 39 -6.41 -2.41 6.49
CA THR A 39 -5.54 -3.08 7.46
C THR A 39 -4.29 -3.63 6.78
N GLY A 40 -3.22 -3.86 7.56
CA GLY A 40 -2.04 -4.55 7.04
C GLY A 40 -2.35 -5.98 6.59
N LEU A 41 -3.31 -6.66 7.21
CA LEU A 41 -3.75 -7.98 6.74
C LEU A 41 -4.41 -7.96 5.35
N ASP A 42 -5.09 -6.87 4.97
CA ASP A 42 -5.59 -6.70 3.61
C ASP A 42 -4.43 -6.59 2.62
N ILE A 43 -3.37 -5.86 3.01
CA ILE A 43 -2.14 -5.71 2.23
C ILE A 43 -1.44 -7.05 2.09
N ALA A 44 -1.15 -7.74 3.19
CA ALA A 44 -0.45 -9.02 3.21
C ALA A 44 -1.13 -10.05 2.30
N LYS A 45 -2.46 -10.19 2.39
CA LYS A 45 -3.23 -11.10 1.52
C LYS A 45 -3.14 -10.70 0.04
N TYR A 46 -3.24 -9.41 -0.24
CA TYR A 46 -3.16 -8.88 -1.60
C TYR A 46 -1.77 -9.10 -2.22
N THR A 47 -0.71 -8.76 -1.50
CA THR A 47 0.67 -8.85 -1.97
C THR A 47 1.19 -10.28 -2.01
N ALA A 48 0.74 -11.17 -1.11
CA ALA A 48 1.03 -12.59 -1.18
C ALA A 48 0.56 -13.21 -2.51
N LYS A 49 -0.65 -12.82 -2.97
CA LYS A 49 -1.17 -13.27 -4.26
C LYS A 49 -0.28 -12.83 -5.43
N ILE A 50 0.18 -11.57 -5.41
CA ILE A 50 1.09 -11.03 -6.44
C ILE A 50 2.40 -11.82 -6.46
N MET A 51 3.00 -12.05 -5.29
CA MET A 51 4.26 -12.79 -5.21
C MET A 51 4.11 -14.22 -5.76
N ARG A 52 3.02 -14.90 -5.43
CA ARG A 52 2.73 -16.25 -5.96
C ARG A 52 2.54 -16.26 -7.48
N GLU A 53 1.88 -15.25 -8.03
CA GLU A 53 1.74 -15.09 -9.48
C GLU A 53 3.09 -14.87 -10.16
N ASP A 54 3.91 -13.99 -9.60
CA ASP A 54 5.25 -13.68 -10.14
C ASP A 54 6.19 -14.90 -10.06
N MET A 55 6.14 -15.69 -8.98
CA MET A 55 6.86 -16.96 -8.87
C MET A 55 6.45 -17.93 -10.00
N ALA A 56 5.14 -18.10 -10.21
CA ALA A 56 4.64 -18.99 -11.26
C ALA A 56 4.97 -18.48 -12.68
N ASN A 57 5.12 -17.17 -12.87
CA ASN A 57 5.58 -16.58 -14.11
C ASN A 57 7.07 -16.86 -14.34
N TYR A 58 7.91 -16.72 -13.30
CA TYR A 58 9.33 -17.02 -13.37
C TYR A 58 9.61 -18.51 -13.63
N ASP A 59 8.84 -19.42 -13.01
CA ASP A 59 8.94 -20.87 -13.25
C ASP A 59 8.70 -21.23 -14.71
N LYS A 60 7.84 -20.47 -15.41
CA LYS A 60 7.53 -20.67 -16.83
C LYS A 60 8.53 -19.97 -17.76
N ASP A 61 9.07 -18.83 -17.33
CA ASP A 61 9.98 -18.00 -18.10
C ASP A 61 10.92 -17.25 -17.14
N THR A 62 12.18 -17.69 -17.10
CA THR A 62 13.21 -17.14 -16.19
C THR A 62 13.57 -15.68 -16.50
N SER A 63 13.14 -15.13 -17.64
CA SER A 63 13.27 -13.69 -17.90
C SER A 63 12.26 -12.85 -17.11
N GLN A 64 11.23 -13.47 -16.52
CA GLN A 64 10.19 -12.82 -15.72
C GLN A 64 10.57 -12.69 -14.24
N TYR A 65 11.83 -12.34 -13.95
CA TYR A 65 12.30 -12.14 -12.57
C TYR A 65 11.73 -10.85 -11.94
N THR A 66 11.84 -10.74 -10.62
CA THR A 66 11.42 -9.57 -9.83
C THR A 66 12.63 -8.83 -9.25
N GLN A 67 12.44 -7.57 -8.88
CA GLN A 67 13.51 -6.74 -8.33
C GLN A 67 13.02 -5.90 -7.15
N SER A 68 13.92 -5.63 -6.22
CA SER A 68 13.68 -4.75 -5.07
C SER A 68 14.92 -3.93 -4.76
N LEU A 69 14.73 -2.89 -3.96
CA LEU A 69 15.78 -2.13 -3.30
C LEU A 69 15.38 -1.98 -1.85
N GLY A 70 16.38 -2.05 -0.96
CA GLY A 70 16.21 -1.78 0.45
C GLY A 70 15.68 -0.37 0.68
N CYS A 71 14.65 -0.22 1.50
CA CYS A 71 14.14 1.09 1.93
C CYS A 71 14.14 1.19 3.46
N TRP A 72 14.96 2.09 4.01
CA TRP A 72 15.11 2.26 5.46
C TRP A 72 14.05 3.16 6.10
N HIS A 73 13.19 3.82 5.30
CA HIS A 73 12.11 4.67 5.78
C HIS A 73 10.95 4.70 4.78
N GLY A 74 9.73 4.93 5.28
CA GLY A 74 8.50 4.96 4.49
C GLY A 74 8.55 5.94 3.33
N PHE A 75 9.07 7.14 3.58
CA PHE A 75 9.29 8.14 2.53
C PHE A 75 10.21 7.66 1.39
N ILE A 76 11.27 6.92 1.71
CA ILE A 76 12.18 6.37 0.68
C ILE A 76 11.45 5.33 -0.16
N GLY A 77 10.69 4.44 0.49
CA GLY A 77 9.84 3.46 -0.22
C GLY A 77 8.78 4.14 -1.10
N GLN A 78 8.18 5.23 -0.62
CA GLN A 78 7.21 6.03 -1.35
C GLN A 78 7.80 6.64 -2.63
N GLN A 79 8.92 7.36 -2.50
CA GLN A 79 9.56 8.00 -3.64
C GLN A 79 10.05 6.97 -4.66
N LYS A 80 10.51 5.80 -4.19
CA LYS A 80 10.85 4.68 -5.07
C LYS A 80 9.64 4.26 -5.92
N MET A 81 8.48 4.04 -5.30
CA MET A 81 7.29 3.57 -6.03
C MET A 81 6.70 4.63 -6.96
N ILE A 82 6.71 5.91 -6.55
CA ILE A 82 6.31 7.04 -7.41
C ILE A 82 7.24 7.11 -8.65
N SER A 83 8.55 7.01 -8.44
CA SER A 83 9.53 6.99 -9.53
C SER A 83 9.29 5.81 -10.49
N ILE A 84 9.02 4.62 -9.94
CA ILE A 84 8.74 3.43 -10.75
C ILE A 84 7.52 3.64 -11.65
N LYS A 85 6.39 4.10 -11.09
CA LYS A 85 5.19 4.37 -11.89
C LYS A 85 5.42 5.43 -12.95
N LYS A 86 6.12 6.52 -12.59
CA LYS A 86 6.43 7.63 -13.50
C LYS A 86 7.26 7.19 -14.72
N HIS A 87 8.29 6.36 -14.50
CA HIS A 87 9.27 6.03 -15.55
C HIS A 87 9.01 4.69 -16.25
N PHE A 88 8.35 3.73 -15.58
CA PHE A 88 8.09 2.39 -16.13
C PHE A 88 6.60 2.09 -16.35
N GLY A 89 5.70 2.97 -15.92
CA GLY A 89 4.26 2.87 -16.16
C GLY A 89 3.52 1.78 -15.38
N SER A 90 4.22 0.88 -14.69
CA SER A 90 3.62 -0.16 -13.85
C SER A 90 4.51 -0.57 -12.68
N THR A 91 3.88 -0.99 -11.57
CA THR A 91 4.56 -1.57 -10.40
C THR A 91 4.86 -3.07 -10.54
N LYS A 92 4.36 -3.73 -11.59
CA LYS A 92 4.50 -5.17 -11.83
C LYS A 92 5.96 -5.63 -11.70
N ARG A 93 6.22 -6.69 -10.91
CA ARG A 93 7.55 -7.28 -10.63
C ARG A 93 8.54 -6.38 -9.86
N ARG A 94 8.08 -5.28 -9.23
CA ARG A 94 8.92 -4.39 -8.40
C ARG A 94 8.44 -4.42 -6.97
N TYR A 95 9.32 -4.82 -6.05
CA TYR A 95 8.99 -5.04 -4.63
C TYR A 95 9.72 -4.05 -3.71
N LEU A 96 9.29 -4.01 -2.45
CA LEU A 96 10.07 -3.48 -1.35
C LEU A 96 11.00 -4.57 -0.78
N TYR A 97 12.15 -4.16 -0.24
CA TYR A 97 12.97 -4.99 0.63
C TYR A 97 13.18 -4.25 1.95
N LEU A 98 12.94 -4.94 3.06
CA LEU A 98 13.27 -4.46 4.39
C LEU A 98 14.55 -5.18 4.83
N SER A 99 15.60 -4.41 5.04
CA SER A 99 16.92 -4.91 5.45
C SER A 99 17.07 -4.83 6.97
N GLY A 100 17.35 -5.96 7.63
CA GLY A 100 17.64 -5.99 9.08
C GLY A 100 18.82 -5.09 9.43
N TRP A 101 19.88 -5.12 8.60
CA TRP A 101 21.04 -4.24 8.71
C TRP A 101 20.67 -2.75 8.75
N MET A 102 19.81 -2.28 7.85
CA MET A 102 19.41 -0.87 7.83
C MET A 102 18.51 -0.50 9.01
N VAL A 103 17.71 -1.45 9.52
CA VAL A 103 16.95 -1.24 10.75
C VAL A 103 17.91 -1.04 11.92
N ALA A 104 18.89 -1.93 12.08
CA ALA A 104 19.91 -1.82 13.12
C ALA A 104 20.70 -0.50 13.04
N ALA A 105 21.12 -0.10 11.84
CA ALA A 105 21.95 1.06 11.64
C ALA A 105 21.21 2.41 11.76
N LEU A 106 19.91 2.46 11.45
CA LEU A 106 19.20 3.74 11.24
C LEU A 106 17.89 3.90 12.01
N ARG A 107 17.29 2.81 12.51
CA ARG A 107 15.92 2.81 13.05
C ARG A 107 15.81 2.47 14.51
N SER A 108 16.89 2.00 15.13
CA SER A 108 16.91 1.71 16.54
C SER A 108 16.83 2.98 17.39
N GLU A 109 16.03 2.93 18.46
CA GLU A 109 16.00 3.97 19.49
C GLU A 109 17.36 4.14 20.21
N PHE A 110 18.23 3.13 20.15
CA PHE A 110 19.60 3.18 20.67
C PHE A 110 20.58 3.93 19.76
N GLY A 111 20.13 4.41 18.61
CA GLY A 111 20.99 4.95 17.56
C GLY A 111 21.64 3.83 16.73
N PRO A 112 22.71 4.14 15.97
CA PRO A 112 23.32 3.16 15.07
C PRO A 112 23.92 1.96 15.80
N LEU A 113 23.44 0.75 15.49
CA LEU A 113 23.96 -0.50 16.00
C LEU A 113 24.55 -1.37 14.89
N PRO A 114 25.50 -2.27 15.21
CA PRO A 114 25.92 -3.31 14.27
C PRO A 114 24.78 -4.31 14.05
N ASP A 115 24.86 -5.01 12.92
CA ASP A 115 23.86 -5.98 12.47
C ASP A 115 23.95 -7.31 13.24
N GLN A 116 23.43 -7.28 14.47
CA GLN A 116 23.52 -8.38 15.44
C GLN A 116 22.20 -8.56 16.23
N SER A 117 21.07 -8.10 15.67
CA SER A 117 19.74 -8.20 16.29
C SER A 117 19.64 -7.62 17.72
N MET A 118 20.48 -6.63 18.05
CA MET A 118 20.51 -6.01 19.40
C MET A 118 19.50 -4.86 19.58
N HIS A 119 18.96 -4.35 18.48
CA HIS A 119 17.93 -3.31 18.51
C HIS A 119 16.59 -3.89 18.97
N GLU A 120 15.69 -3.01 19.40
CA GLU A 120 14.32 -3.35 19.74
C GLU A 120 13.58 -3.92 18.52
N LYS A 121 13.17 -5.19 18.61
CA LYS A 121 12.54 -5.94 17.50
C LYS A 121 11.27 -5.28 16.94
N THR A 122 10.64 -4.38 17.69
CA THR A 122 9.48 -3.59 17.25
C THR A 122 9.81 -2.61 16.13
N ALA A 123 11.08 -2.19 15.99
CA ALA A 123 11.53 -1.35 14.89
C ALA A 123 11.35 -2.04 13.52
N VAL A 124 11.49 -3.37 13.47
CA VAL A 124 11.29 -4.17 12.25
C VAL A 124 9.83 -4.07 11.78
N SER A 125 8.87 -4.45 12.64
CA SER A 125 7.44 -4.35 12.30
C SER A 125 6.97 -2.91 12.09
N GLY A 126 7.53 -1.96 12.85
CA GLY A 126 7.21 -0.54 12.72
C GLY A 126 7.60 0.03 11.36
N LEU A 127 8.77 -0.36 10.82
CA LEU A 127 9.18 0.05 9.48
C LEU A 127 8.26 -0.53 8.39
N ILE A 128 7.75 -1.75 8.53
CA ILE A 128 6.79 -2.35 7.59
C ILE A 128 5.49 -1.52 7.55
N GLU A 129 4.93 -1.22 8.73
CA GLU A 129 3.72 -0.42 8.85
C GLU A 129 3.92 1.00 8.31
N GLU A 130 5.07 1.62 8.58
CA GLU A 130 5.44 2.94 8.07
C GLU A 130 5.53 2.93 6.53
N LEU A 131 6.24 1.95 5.94
CA LEU A 131 6.33 1.79 4.49
C LEU A 131 4.95 1.73 3.85
N TYR A 132 4.06 0.88 4.36
CA TYR A 132 2.72 0.75 3.81
C TYR A 132 1.83 1.96 4.09
N THR A 133 2.02 2.66 5.20
CA THR A 133 1.34 3.93 5.48
C THR A 133 1.68 4.98 4.42
N PHE A 134 2.97 5.14 4.11
CA PHE A 134 3.41 6.09 3.09
C PHE A 134 2.94 5.70 1.68
N LEU A 135 2.92 4.42 1.33
CA LEU A 135 2.40 3.95 0.03
C LEU A 135 0.88 4.16 -0.09
N ARG A 136 0.11 3.87 0.96
CA ARG A 136 -1.34 4.18 1.00
C ARG A 136 -1.59 5.67 0.84
N GLN A 137 -0.76 6.51 1.45
CA GLN A 137 -0.88 7.95 1.30
C GLN A 137 -0.55 8.43 -0.11
N ALA A 138 0.39 7.78 -0.81
CA ALA A 138 0.66 8.09 -2.22
C ALA A 138 -0.54 7.76 -3.12
N ASP A 139 -1.21 6.61 -2.88
CA ASP A 139 -2.48 6.29 -3.57
C ASP A 139 -3.56 7.33 -3.31
N ALA A 140 -3.77 7.68 -2.03
CA ALA A 140 -4.78 8.64 -1.64
C ALA A 140 -4.53 10.00 -2.30
N TRP A 141 -3.27 10.44 -2.36
CA TRP A 141 -2.85 11.69 -2.99
C TRP A 141 -3.09 11.69 -4.52
N GLU A 142 -2.70 10.63 -5.22
CA GLU A 142 -2.95 10.52 -6.68
C GLU A 142 -4.45 10.50 -6.99
N LEU A 143 -5.22 9.67 -6.28
CA LEU A 143 -6.68 9.61 -6.42
C LEU A 143 -7.32 10.97 -6.11
N ASN A 144 -6.80 11.71 -5.13
CA ASN A 144 -7.31 13.03 -4.78
C ASN A 144 -7.26 14.01 -5.94
N HIS A 145 -6.22 13.97 -6.76
CA HIS A 145 -6.11 14.80 -7.97
C HIS A 145 -7.11 14.38 -9.04
N LEU A 146 -7.28 13.07 -9.25
CA LEU A 146 -8.28 12.55 -10.19
C LEU A 146 -9.71 12.97 -9.78
N PHE A 147 -10.04 12.92 -8.49
CA PHE A 147 -11.34 13.35 -8.00
C PHE A 147 -11.57 14.87 -8.12
N ARG A 148 -10.53 15.70 -7.95
CA ARG A 148 -10.63 17.15 -8.19
C ARG A 148 -10.89 17.45 -9.67
N ALA A 149 -10.13 16.79 -10.55
CA ALA A 149 -10.34 16.92 -11.99
C ALA A 149 -11.74 16.43 -12.41
N LEU A 150 -12.27 15.39 -11.75
CA LEU A 150 -13.61 14.88 -12.02
C LEU A 150 -14.67 15.92 -11.65
N GLU A 151 -14.55 16.52 -10.47
CA GLU A 151 -15.43 17.59 -10.00
C GLU A 151 -15.38 18.82 -10.94
N GLU A 152 -14.20 19.22 -11.39
CA GLU A 152 -14.03 20.28 -12.38
C GLU A 152 -14.72 19.96 -13.71
N ALA A 153 -14.58 18.73 -14.22
CA ALA A 153 -15.23 18.28 -15.46
C ALA A 153 -16.76 18.21 -15.32
N GLU A 154 -17.26 17.72 -14.19
CA GLU A 154 -18.71 17.70 -13.88
C GLU A 154 -19.28 19.12 -13.83
N ASN A 155 -18.58 20.06 -13.18
CA ASN A 155 -19.00 21.46 -13.09
C ASN A 155 -18.96 22.19 -14.44
N ALA A 156 -18.05 21.80 -15.33
CA ALA A 156 -17.97 22.31 -16.71
C ALA A 156 -18.99 21.66 -17.67
N GLY A 157 -19.71 20.62 -17.22
CA GLY A 157 -20.63 19.85 -18.08
C GLY A 157 -19.95 18.95 -19.10
N ASP A 158 -18.64 18.68 -18.95
CA ASP A 158 -17.86 17.84 -19.86
C ASP A 158 -18.04 16.35 -19.49
N SER A 159 -19.12 15.76 -19.96
CA SER A 159 -19.48 14.36 -19.69
C SER A 159 -18.46 13.35 -20.24
N ALA A 160 -17.81 13.67 -21.37
CA ALA A 160 -16.78 12.81 -21.95
C ALA A 160 -15.54 12.76 -21.06
N LYS A 161 -15.09 13.93 -20.56
CA LYS A 161 -13.95 14.00 -19.64
C LYS A 161 -14.26 13.37 -18.30
N ALA A 162 -15.46 13.57 -17.76
CA ALA A 162 -15.89 12.94 -16.51
C ALA A 162 -15.88 11.40 -16.61
N ALA A 163 -16.40 10.84 -17.71
CA ALA A 163 -16.40 9.40 -17.94
C ALA A 163 -14.97 8.82 -18.03
N GLU A 164 -14.06 9.52 -18.69
CA GLU A 164 -12.65 9.14 -18.76
C GLU A 164 -11.97 9.17 -17.39
N LEU A 165 -12.24 10.19 -16.57
CA LEU A 165 -11.67 10.30 -15.21
C LEU A 165 -12.19 9.21 -14.27
N ILE A 166 -13.48 8.86 -14.37
CA ILE A 166 -14.05 7.72 -13.63
C ILE A 166 -13.32 6.43 -14.02
N LYS A 167 -13.08 6.21 -15.31
CA LYS A 167 -12.32 5.04 -15.77
C LYS A 167 -10.89 5.03 -15.22
N GLN A 168 -10.23 6.18 -15.12
CA GLN A 168 -8.89 6.28 -14.51
C GLN A 168 -8.91 5.98 -13.01
N ILE A 169 -9.93 6.44 -12.29
CA ILE A 169 -10.13 6.14 -10.86
C ILE A 169 -10.35 4.64 -10.66
N ASP A 170 -11.23 4.03 -11.45
CA ASP A 170 -11.57 2.60 -11.33
C ASP A 170 -10.40 1.68 -11.68
N ASN A 171 -9.51 2.12 -12.59
CA ASN A 171 -8.32 1.39 -13.02
C ASN A 171 -7.03 1.90 -12.36
N HIS A 172 -7.12 2.67 -11.27
CA HIS A 172 -5.93 3.15 -10.56
C HIS A 172 -5.04 1.99 -10.12
N GLU A 173 -3.78 2.02 -10.59
CA GLU A 173 -2.75 1.08 -10.15
C GLU A 173 -2.17 1.57 -8.82
N THR A 174 -2.32 0.77 -7.77
CA THR A 174 -1.83 1.07 -6.42
C THR A 174 -0.30 1.06 -6.35
N HIS A 175 0.26 1.89 -5.47
CA HIS A 175 1.68 1.83 -5.08
C HIS A 175 1.99 0.68 -4.12
N ILE A 176 0.97 0.01 -3.58
CA ILE A 176 1.11 -1.12 -2.67
C ILE A 176 1.67 -2.31 -3.44
N VAL A 177 2.87 -2.73 -3.08
CA VAL A 177 3.59 -3.86 -3.68
C VAL A 177 4.07 -4.84 -2.60
N PRO A 178 4.43 -6.08 -2.97
CA PRO A 178 5.03 -7.02 -2.04
C PRO A 178 6.30 -6.48 -1.37
N ILE A 179 6.52 -6.91 -0.13
CA ILE A 179 7.73 -6.67 0.63
C ILE A 179 8.37 -8.00 0.99
N ILE A 180 9.67 -8.13 0.73
CA ILE A 180 10.48 -9.19 1.31
C ILE A 180 11.05 -8.62 2.61
N ALA A 181 10.62 -9.16 3.75
CA ALA A 181 10.94 -8.63 5.06
C ALA A 181 11.93 -9.53 5.81
N ASP A 182 13.09 -8.98 6.11
CA ASP A 182 14.11 -9.64 6.93
C ASP A 182 13.68 -9.71 8.40
N ILE A 183 13.90 -10.86 9.03
CA ILE A 183 13.58 -11.14 10.44
C ILE A 183 14.82 -11.57 11.24
N ASP A 184 16.00 -11.48 10.62
CA ASP A 184 17.25 -12.05 11.11
C ASP A 184 17.05 -13.55 11.46
N ALA A 185 17.44 -13.96 12.67
CA ALA A 185 17.19 -15.28 13.23
C ALA A 185 15.94 -15.33 14.15
N GLY A 186 15.01 -14.36 14.03
CA GLY A 186 13.75 -14.35 14.78
C GLY A 186 13.80 -13.68 16.17
N PHE A 187 14.91 -13.01 16.51
CA PHE A 187 15.10 -12.27 17.77
C PHE A 187 14.81 -13.11 19.04
N GLY A 188 15.15 -14.40 19.01
CA GLY A 188 14.98 -15.31 20.15
C GLY A 188 14.74 -16.75 19.72
N ASN A 189 13.96 -17.48 20.52
CA ASN A 189 13.56 -18.86 20.22
C ASN A 189 12.40 -18.90 19.20
N ALA A 190 11.88 -20.11 18.91
CA ALA A 190 10.78 -20.30 17.97
C ALA A 190 9.49 -19.55 18.36
N GLU A 191 9.17 -19.44 19.65
CA GLU A 191 8.00 -18.70 20.13
C GLU A 191 8.17 -17.19 19.92
N ALA A 192 9.36 -16.65 20.21
CA ALA A 192 9.69 -15.25 19.93
C ALA A 192 9.62 -14.94 18.43
N THR A 193 10.10 -15.88 17.59
CA THR A 193 10.04 -15.77 16.13
C THR A 193 8.59 -15.71 15.66
N TYR A 194 7.72 -16.59 16.17
CA TYR A 194 6.29 -16.59 15.85
C TYR A 194 5.62 -15.26 16.20
N LEU A 195 5.87 -14.73 17.41
CA LEU A 195 5.27 -13.47 17.86
C LEU A 195 5.72 -12.29 17.00
N LEU A 196 6.99 -12.24 16.61
CA LEU A 196 7.51 -11.18 15.74
C LEU A 196 6.97 -11.30 14.31
N ALA A 197 7.03 -12.51 13.72
CA ALA A 197 6.52 -12.75 12.36
C ALA A 197 5.02 -12.41 12.26
N LYS A 198 4.23 -12.77 13.27
CA LYS A 198 2.81 -12.40 13.34
C LYS A 198 2.63 -10.87 13.25
N LYS A 199 3.39 -10.10 14.03
CA LYS A 199 3.33 -8.63 13.99
C LYS A 199 3.77 -8.05 12.63
N MET A 200 4.79 -8.63 12.01
CA MET A 200 5.25 -8.20 10.68
C MET A 200 4.17 -8.44 9.61
N ILE A 201 3.45 -9.56 9.68
CA ILE A 201 2.33 -9.87 8.77
C ILE A 201 1.13 -8.97 9.05
N GLU A 202 0.79 -8.74 10.33
CA GLU A 202 -0.24 -7.79 10.73
C GLU A 202 0.04 -6.36 10.22
N ALA A 203 1.33 -5.98 10.12
CA ALA A 203 1.78 -4.73 9.53
C ALA A 203 1.75 -4.69 7.99
N GLY A 204 1.67 -5.85 7.32
CA GLY A 204 1.47 -5.97 5.87
C GLY A 204 2.48 -6.83 5.10
N ALA A 205 3.46 -7.43 5.77
CA ALA A 205 4.36 -8.38 5.11
C ALA A 205 3.60 -9.64 4.64
N CYS A 206 3.95 -10.16 3.47
CA CYS A 206 3.29 -11.28 2.81
C CYS A 206 4.07 -12.59 2.84
#